data_AF-A0A102LDL9-F1
#
_entry.id   AF-A0A102LDL9-F1
#
_cell.length_a   1.000
_cell.length_b   1.000
_cell.length_c   1.000
_cell.angle_alpha   90.00
_cell.angle_beta   90.00
_cell.angle_gamma   90.00
#
_symmetry.space_group_name_H-M   'P 1'
#
loop_
_entity.id
_entity.type
_entity.pdbx_description
1 polymer ?
#
loop_
_entity_poly.entity_id
_entity_poly.type
_entity_poly.pdbx_seq_one_letter_code
_entity_poly.pdbx_strand_id
1 'polypeptide(L)'
;MPQEQEVVADTVAASDEPGAPPDPVYPQSPEPPEAAEPPPAPNPPEPPEPPEPPEPPEPPEPPEPPEPPEPPEPPEPPEPPPEPPAPADASLAIRNLATGENLCLAISTSNGTYVGFQSCSGADAQRWRMVRTASGYFQVRNVLAESQGRDVCLRAAPSNPGTVNMLPCDGTDYPTTRLWQADFDADGSFAMRNKHWSDIGRRVSLQSTDGTLAMLPAVEQPAARWTYDGDVPSPVRIVTGDRRVLLMSAHFTDQTANPAEPIRKAVFGDGANFGSLAHYVGLASRGKLTLGGTMLTDVDLGAFPAGCNSGAILDQARAAARVRGVDPGAFDYLFVDFPRSSECKFAGLAARPGQWILSNGSGHAYWMWAHEFGHGLGAGHPDSLRNCPIEGGAVMLGADCVTGGIDDPADTLGGGGRRMYPVDYQLFAGWLDEADVPLLVTPGTYRLAPLWSALPGKQGYRLPRGDGSYLLLEFRRPWGAKGTYEDWPDTSPFVNGVAVRIVRYPGRSIQNTLVDATPDSNDGMKDAPLMPGKSLVDTVSGRRITVLSADDGGAVVQVETVR
;
A
#
# COMPACT_ATOMS: atom_id res chain seq x y z
N MET A 1 -12.59 -19.54 48.94
CA MET A 1 -12.27 -18.11 49.13
C MET A 1 -10.88 -17.90 48.57
N PRO A 2 -10.73 -17.00 47.60
CA PRO A 2 -10.00 -17.29 46.36
C PRO A 2 -8.65 -16.58 46.26
N GLN A 3 -7.83 -17.10 45.34
CA GLN A 3 -6.58 -16.55 44.82
C GLN A 3 -6.82 -15.21 44.12
N GLU A 4 -6.00 -14.21 44.42
CA GLU A 4 -5.88 -12.99 43.62
C GLU A 4 -4.92 -13.23 42.44
N GLN A 5 -5.40 -12.91 41.25
CA GLN A 5 -4.65 -12.83 40.00
C GLN A 5 -3.79 -11.57 40.01
N GLU A 6 -2.49 -11.75 39.76
CA GLU A 6 -1.54 -10.66 39.60
C GLU A 6 -1.66 -10.08 38.18
N VAL A 7 -2.04 -8.80 38.11
CA VAL A 7 -2.15 -8.02 36.88
C VAL A 7 -0.77 -7.45 36.56
N VAL A 8 -0.20 -7.85 35.42
CA VAL A 8 1.07 -7.31 34.91
C VAL A 8 0.80 -5.91 34.36
N ALA A 9 1.44 -4.91 34.95
CA ALA A 9 1.40 -3.52 34.52
C ALA A 9 2.56 -3.25 33.54
N ASP A 10 2.23 -2.74 32.36
CA ASP A 10 3.18 -2.22 31.38
C ASP A 10 3.84 -0.94 31.91
N THR A 11 5.17 -0.98 32.07
CA THR A 11 5.99 0.20 32.38
C THR A 11 6.72 0.67 31.13
N VAL A 12 6.43 1.93 30.76
CA VAL A 12 7.08 2.70 29.70
C VAL A 12 8.55 2.95 30.06
N ALA A 13 9.46 2.53 29.19
CA ALA A 13 10.89 2.83 29.31
C ALA A 13 11.18 4.23 28.74
N ALA A 14 11.55 5.15 29.62
CA ALA A 14 12.26 6.37 29.27
C ALA A 14 13.77 6.07 29.17
N SER A 15 14.41 6.46 28.07
CA SER A 15 15.86 6.35 27.89
C SER A 15 16.51 7.71 28.12
N ASP A 16 17.17 7.88 29.27
CA ASP A 16 18.23 8.86 29.50
C ASP A 16 19.55 8.29 28.99
N GLU A 17 20.42 9.11 28.38
CA GLU A 17 21.87 9.06 28.62
C GLU A 17 22.63 10.32 28.12
N PRO A 18 23.83 10.62 28.66
CA PRO A 18 24.42 11.95 28.74
C PRO A 18 25.76 12.13 27.96
N GLY A 19 26.22 13.37 27.82
CA GLY A 19 27.65 13.69 27.60
C GLY A 19 27.98 14.48 26.33
N ALA A 20 28.16 15.79 26.47
CA ALA A 20 28.69 16.68 25.42
C ALA A 20 30.17 17.01 25.68
N PRO A 21 31.04 17.03 24.65
CA PRO A 21 32.29 17.78 24.66
C PRO A 21 32.22 19.07 23.81
N PRO A 22 33.08 20.08 24.08
CA PRO A 22 32.95 21.44 23.54
C PRO A 22 33.59 21.66 22.16
N ASP A 23 33.15 22.73 21.50
CA ASP A 23 33.49 23.19 20.14
C ASP A 23 34.98 23.44 19.87
N PRO A 24 35.46 23.19 18.64
CA PRO A 24 36.60 23.89 18.07
C PRO A 24 36.15 24.97 17.06
N VAL A 25 36.61 26.20 17.31
CA VAL A 25 36.60 27.34 16.39
C VAL A 25 37.71 27.17 15.35
N TYR A 26 37.42 27.36 14.05
CA TYR A 26 38.40 27.65 12.99
C TYR A 26 37.73 28.37 11.78
N PRO A 27 38.48 29.05 10.90
CA PRO A 27 38.25 30.45 10.54
C PRO A 27 37.56 30.67 9.18
N GLN A 28 37.07 31.89 8.99
CA GLN A 28 36.52 32.39 7.72
C GLN A 28 37.58 32.51 6.62
N SER A 29 37.18 32.20 5.38
CA SER A 29 37.90 32.56 4.15
C SER A 29 36.93 32.59 2.96
N PRO A 30 37.25 33.36 1.89
CA PRO A 30 36.40 34.44 1.42
C PRO A 30 35.64 34.17 0.11
N GLU A 31 34.75 35.10 -0.23
CA GLU A 31 33.86 35.13 -1.40
C GLU A 31 34.57 34.93 -2.76
N PRO A 32 33.91 34.26 -3.73
CA PRO A 32 34.42 34.14 -5.10
C PRO A 32 34.03 35.35 -5.96
N PRO A 33 34.89 35.81 -6.89
CA PRO A 33 34.49 36.80 -7.89
C PRO A 33 33.79 36.14 -9.09
N GLU A 34 32.87 36.90 -9.67
CA GLU A 34 32.08 36.55 -10.85
C GLU A 34 32.78 36.99 -12.17
N ALA A 35 32.43 36.26 -13.23
CA ALA A 35 32.47 36.62 -14.66
C ALA A 35 33.81 36.55 -15.44
N ALA A 36 33.86 35.64 -16.41
CA ALA A 36 33.77 35.97 -17.85
C ALA A 36 33.73 34.70 -18.73
N GLU A 37 32.73 34.60 -19.61
CA GLU A 37 32.65 33.60 -20.68
C GLU A 37 33.55 33.99 -21.87
N PRO A 38 34.26 33.03 -22.51
CA PRO A 38 34.72 33.16 -23.88
C PRO A 38 33.84 32.34 -24.87
N PRO A 39 33.75 32.77 -26.14
CA PRO A 39 32.83 32.22 -27.14
C PRO A 39 33.24 30.83 -27.64
N PRO A 40 32.32 30.06 -28.26
CA PRO A 40 32.62 28.72 -28.74
C PRO A 40 33.55 28.75 -29.97
N ALA A 41 34.57 27.89 -29.94
CA ALA A 41 35.42 27.62 -31.10
C ALA A 41 34.65 26.77 -32.13
N PRO A 42 34.78 27.05 -33.45
CA PRO A 42 34.15 26.25 -34.49
C PRO A 42 34.86 24.90 -34.65
N ASN A 43 34.07 23.84 -34.87
CA ASN A 43 34.58 22.50 -35.16
C ASN A 43 35.38 22.47 -36.48
N PRO A 44 36.47 21.69 -36.56
CA PRO A 44 37.19 21.49 -37.82
C PRO A 44 36.33 20.68 -38.82
N PRO A 45 36.43 20.97 -40.13
CA PRO A 45 35.72 20.21 -41.15
C PRO A 45 36.33 18.81 -41.32
N GLU A 46 35.47 17.81 -41.49
CA GLU A 46 35.89 16.44 -41.84
C GLU A 46 36.56 16.42 -43.22
N PRO A 47 37.63 15.63 -43.41
CA PRO A 47 38.27 15.47 -44.71
C PRO A 47 37.37 14.68 -45.67
N PRO A 48 37.36 15.02 -46.98
CA PRO A 48 36.57 14.30 -47.97
C PRO A 48 37.15 12.90 -48.21
N GLU A 49 36.28 11.90 -48.30
CA GLU A 49 36.63 10.53 -48.68
C GLU A 49 37.21 10.50 -50.11
N PRO A 50 38.28 9.72 -50.36
CA PRO A 50 38.85 9.57 -51.68
C PRO A 50 37.92 8.76 -52.60
N PRO A 51 37.81 9.12 -53.90
CA PRO A 51 36.99 8.36 -54.84
C PRO A 51 37.58 6.98 -55.11
N GLU A 52 36.72 5.96 -55.09
CA GLU A 52 37.08 4.59 -55.43
C GLU A 52 37.53 4.48 -56.90
N PRO A 53 38.59 3.69 -57.20
CA PRO A 53 39.05 3.48 -58.56
C PRO A 53 38.05 2.63 -59.36
N PRO A 54 37.85 2.89 -60.67
CA PRO A 54 36.92 2.14 -61.49
C PRO A 54 37.37 0.69 -61.67
N GLU A 55 36.44 -0.24 -61.50
CA GLU A 55 36.65 -1.67 -61.71
C GLU A 55 36.94 -1.98 -63.19
N PRO A 56 37.88 -2.91 -63.48
CA PRO A 56 38.17 -3.34 -64.85
C PRO A 56 36.99 -4.13 -65.45
N PRO A 57 36.74 -4.02 -66.77
CA PRO A 57 35.62 -4.69 -67.41
C PRO A 57 35.77 -6.21 -67.38
N GLU A 58 34.70 -6.89 -67.00
CA GLU A 58 34.62 -8.35 -66.95
C GLU A 58 34.71 -8.99 -68.35
N PRO A 59 35.43 -10.11 -68.50
CA PRO A 59 35.47 -10.85 -69.76
C PRO A 59 34.11 -11.53 -70.05
N PRO A 60 33.73 -11.68 -71.33
CA PRO A 60 32.43 -12.23 -71.70
C PRO A 60 32.29 -13.71 -71.29
N GLU A 61 31.14 -14.05 -70.74
CA GLU A 61 30.81 -15.38 -70.26
C GLU A 61 30.72 -16.41 -71.41
N PRO A 62 31.23 -17.64 -71.21
CA PRO A 62 31.03 -18.73 -72.15
C PRO A 62 29.56 -19.19 -72.17
N PRO A 63 29.05 -19.67 -73.31
CA PRO A 63 27.64 -20.07 -73.44
C PRO A 63 27.30 -21.27 -72.55
N GLU A 64 26.13 -21.20 -71.91
CA GLU A 64 25.64 -22.22 -70.98
C GLU A 64 25.38 -23.57 -71.67
N PRO A 65 25.77 -24.69 -71.04
CA PRO A 65 25.37 -26.02 -71.48
C PRO A 65 23.88 -26.27 -71.19
N PRO A 66 23.17 -27.07 -72.00
CA PRO A 66 21.75 -27.33 -71.82
C PRO A 66 21.47 -28.06 -70.51
N GLU A 67 20.39 -27.66 -69.84
CA GLU A 67 19.96 -28.20 -68.55
C GLU A 67 19.59 -29.69 -68.62
N PRO A 68 20.05 -30.52 -67.66
CA PRO A 68 19.58 -31.89 -67.51
C PRO A 68 18.14 -31.91 -66.96
N PRO A 69 17.32 -32.91 -67.34
CA PRO A 69 15.93 -32.99 -66.90
C PRO A 69 15.82 -33.20 -65.39
N GLU A 70 14.85 -32.50 -64.77
CA GLU A 70 14.60 -32.54 -63.33
C GLU A 70 14.16 -33.95 -62.86
N PRO A 71 14.72 -34.44 -61.74
CA PRO A 71 14.24 -35.66 -61.10
C PRO A 71 12.87 -35.44 -60.43
N PRO A 72 12.00 -36.46 -60.39
CA PRO A 72 10.66 -36.32 -59.81
C PRO A 72 10.71 -36.00 -58.32
N GLU A 73 9.83 -35.10 -57.89
CA GLU A 73 9.71 -34.66 -56.49
C GLU A 73 9.37 -35.85 -55.57
N PRO A 74 10.05 -35.96 -54.41
CA PRO A 74 9.70 -36.95 -53.39
C PRO A 74 8.31 -36.62 -52.78
N PRO A 75 7.51 -37.63 -52.42
CA PRO A 75 6.19 -37.41 -51.83
C PRO A 75 6.30 -36.63 -50.51
N GLU A 76 5.42 -35.65 -50.35
CA GLU A 76 5.34 -34.84 -49.13
C GLU A 76 5.16 -35.74 -47.89
N PRO A 77 5.91 -35.48 -46.80
CA PRO A 77 5.71 -36.19 -45.55
C PRO A 77 4.29 -35.92 -45.00
N PRO A 78 3.65 -36.92 -44.36
CA PRO A 78 2.33 -36.76 -43.79
C PRO A 78 2.32 -35.61 -42.78
N GLU A 79 1.28 -34.77 -42.85
CA GLU A 79 1.09 -33.66 -41.91
C GLU A 79 1.19 -34.16 -40.46
N PRO A 80 1.92 -33.45 -39.59
CA PRO A 80 1.98 -33.81 -38.18
C PRO A 80 0.56 -33.76 -37.57
N PRO A 81 0.26 -34.64 -36.61
CA PRO A 81 -1.03 -34.60 -35.92
C PRO A 81 -1.26 -33.21 -35.32
N PRO A 82 -2.52 -32.71 -35.28
CA PRO A 82 -2.81 -31.40 -34.73
C PRO A 82 -2.27 -31.30 -33.30
N GLU A 83 -1.57 -30.21 -33.01
CA GLU A 83 -1.08 -29.95 -31.66
C GLU A 83 -2.25 -30.03 -30.66
N PRO A 84 -2.05 -30.63 -29.47
CA PRO A 84 -3.03 -30.55 -28.40
C PRO A 84 -3.38 -29.08 -28.16
N PRO A 85 -4.66 -28.73 -27.94
CA PRO A 85 -5.02 -27.35 -27.66
C PRO A 85 -4.18 -26.84 -26.48
N ALA A 86 -3.59 -25.66 -26.64
CA ALA A 86 -2.85 -25.00 -25.58
C ALA A 86 -3.69 -25.00 -24.28
N PRO A 87 -3.08 -25.25 -23.11
CA PRO A 87 -3.81 -25.22 -21.86
C PRO A 87 -4.56 -23.89 -21.74
N ALA A 88 -5.86 -23.99 -21.45
CA ALA A 88 -6.73 -22.83 -21.34
C ALA A 88 -6.15 -21.83 -20.32
N ASP A 89 -5.98 -20.57 -20.74
CA ASP A 89 -5.55 -19.49 -19.86
C ASP A 89 -6.70 -19.13 -18.90
N ALA A 90 -6.80 -19.88 -17.81
CA ALA A 90 -7.77 -19.64 -16.74
C ALA A 90 -7.39 -18.43 -15.86
N SER A 91 -6.34 -17.68 -16.19
CA SER A 91 -6.03 -16.43 -15.48
C SER A 91 -7.26 -15.54 -15.51
N LEU A 92 -7.58 -14.95 -14.35
CA LEU A 92 -8.73 -14.06 -14.16
C LEU A 92 -10.11 -14.75 -14.11
N ALA A 93 -10.18 -16.06 -13.87
CA ALA A 93 -11.45 -16.73 -13.63
C ALA A 93 -12.02 -16.36 -12.25
N ILE A 94 -13.32 -16.04 -12.17
CA ILE A 94 -14.06 -15.89 -10.91
C ILE A 94 -14.88 -17.16 -10.69
N ARG A 95 -14.80 -17.75 -9.49
CA ARG A 95 -15.58 -18.95 -9.09
C ARG A 95 -16.33 -18.71 -7.79
N ASN A 96 -17.36 -19.52 -7.55
CA ASN A 96 -18.16 -19.47 -6.33
C ASN A 96 -18.07 -20.80 -5.58
N LEU A 97 -17.96 -20.75 -4.25
CA LEU A 97 -17.77 -21.96 -3.45
C LEU A 97 -18.99 -22.88 -3.46
N ALA A 98 -20.24 -22.36 -3.59
CA ALA A 98 -21.42 -23.21 -3.67
C ALA A 98 -21.60 -23.91 -5.02
N THR A 99 -21.15 -23.30 -6.12
CA THR A 99 -21.26 -23.90 -7.47
C THR A 99 -20.14 -24.91 -7.75
N GLY A 100 -19.08 -24.88 -6.95
CA GLY A 100 -17.89 -25.71 -7.12
C GLY A 100 -16.88 -25.15 -8.12
N GLU A 101 -15.67 -25.70 -8.11
CA GLU A 101 -14.51 -25.18 -8.85
C GLU A 101 -14.55 -25.41 -10.36
N ASN A 102 -15.42 -26.31 -10.83
CA ASN A 102 -15.58 -26.64 -12.25
C ASN A 102 -16.43 -25.62 -13.02
N LEU A 103 -17.10 -24.71 -12.31
CA LEU A 103 -17.95 -23.69 -12.88
C LEU A 103 -17.32 -22.30 -12.71
N CYS A 104 -17.15 -21.61 -13.82
CA CYS A 104 -16.59 -20.27 -13.89
C CYS A 104 -17.71 -19.27 -14.20
N LEU A 105 -17.58 -18.07 -13.63
CA LEU A 105 -18.47 -16.96 -13.95
C LEU A 105 -18.30 -16.57 -15.41
N ALA A 106 -19.40 -16.42 -16.15
CA ALA A 106 -19.39 -16.16 -17.58
C ALA A 106 -20.42 -15.10 -17.98
N ILE A 107 -20.05 -14.24 -18.92
CA ILE A 107 -21.00 -13.41 -19.65
C ILE A 107 -21.67 -14.24 -20.76
N SER A 108 -22.97 -14.02 -20.97
CA SER A 108 -23.70 -14.64 -22.07
C SER A 108 -23.16 -14.15 -23.43
N THR A 109 -22.77 -15.08 -24.29
CA THR A 109 -22.29 -14.77 -25.64
C THR A 109 -23.42 -14.45 -26.63
N SER A 110 -24.69 -14.76 -26.30
CA SER A 110 -25.83 -14.50 -27.18
C SER A 110 -26.38 -13.08 -27.06
N ASN A 111 -26.34 -12.49 -25.87
CA ASN A 111 -26.87 -11.14 -25.61
C ASN A 111 -25.85 -10.19 -24.97
N GLY A 112 -24.68 -10.69 -24.56
CA GLY A 112 -23.60 -9.88 -23.99
C GLY A 112 -23.95 -9.16 -22.69
N THR A 113 -25.04 -9.51 -22.01
CA THR A 113 -25.59 -8.73 -20.88
C THR A 113 -25.75 -9.59 -19.64
N TYR A 114 -26.26 -10.81 -19.81
CA TYR A 114 -26.52 -11.70 -18.68
C TYR A 114 -25.22 -12.33 -18.16
N VAL A 115 -25.16 -12.51 -16.84
CA VAL A 115 -24.02 -13.14 -16.16
C VAL A 115 -24.52 -14.36 -15.40
N GLY A 116 -23.80 -15.48 -15.54
CA GLY A 116 -24.14 -16.75 -14.91
C GLY A 116 -22.93 -17.67 -14.82
N PHE A 117 -23.17 -18.97 -14.70
CA PHE A 117 -22.11 -19.97 -14.55
C PHE A 117 -22.06 -20.90 -15.75
N GLN A 118 -20.84 -21.25 -16.17
CA GLN A 118 -20.56 -22.21 -17.25
C GLN A 118 -19.38 -23.08 -16.86
N SER A 119 -19.26 -24.27 -17.46
CA SER A 119 -18.06 -25.10 -17.31
C SER A 119 -16.81 -24.29 -17.64
N CYS A 120 -15.82 -24.31 -16.75
CA CYS A 120 -14.57 -23.59 -16.94
C CYS A 120 -13.88 -24.06 -18.23
N SER A 121 -13.64 -23.11 -19.13
CA SER A 121 -13.02 -23.30 -20.45
C SER A 121 -11.87 -22.32 -20.71
N GLY A 122 -11.71 -21.29 -19.87
CA GLY A 122 -10.73 -20.21 -20.06
C GLY A 122 -11.04 -19.26 -21.22
N ALA A 123 -12.23 -19.37 -21.84
CA ALA A 123 -12.66 -18.44 -22.88
C ALA A 123 -12.74 -17.01 -22.34
N ASP A 124 -12.55 -16.00 -23.20
CA ASP A 124 -12.62 -14.58 -22.81
C ASP A 124 -13.96 -14.20 -22.15
N ALA A 125 -15.05 -14.91 -22.45
CA ALA A 125 -16.34 -14.74 -21.79
C ALA A 125 -16.31 -15.06 -20.28
N GLN A 126 -15.32 -15.83 -19.82
CA GLN A 126 -15.12 -16.29 -18.45
C GLN A 126 -13.99 -15.55 -17.72
N ARG A 127 -13.32 -14.61 -18.39
CA ARG A 127 -12.19 -13.86 -17.86
C ARG A 127 -12.62 -12.45 -17.47
N TRP A 128 -12.28 -12.04 -16.24
CA TRP A 128 -12.79 -10.83 -15.64
C TRP A 128 -11.67 -9.94 -15.13
N ARG A 129 -11.69 -8.63 -15.40
CA ARG A 129 -10.73 -7.68 -14.86
C ARG A 129 -11.36 -6.86 -13.75
N MET A 130 -10.74 -6.84 -12.57
CA MET A 130 -11.10 -5.93 -11.50
C MET A 130 -10.25 -4.66 -11.63
N VAL A 131 -10.85 -3.55 -12.06
CA VAL A 131 -10.13 -2.31 -12.41
C VAL A 131 -10.40 -1.24 -11.36
N ARG A 132 -9.35 -0.77 -10.68
CA ARG A 132 -9.43 0.30 -9.67
C ARG A 132 -9.96 1.60 -10.28
N THR A 133 -10.85 2.26 -9.54
CA THR A 133 -11.34 3.61 -9.84
C THR A 133 -10.71 4.63 -8.91
N ALA A 134 -10.80 5.92 -9.26
CA ALA A 134 -10.31 7.03 -8.43
C ALA A 134 -10.93 7.08 -7.01
N SER A 135 -12.10 6.45 -6.81
CA SER A 135 -12.78 6.35 -5.51
C SER A 135 -12.20 5.29 -4.57
N GLY A 136 -11.25 4.47 -5.06
CA GLY A 136 -10.68 3.34 -4.34
C GLY A 136 -11.47 2.03 -4.47
N TYR A 137 -12.71 2.07 -4.95
CA TYR A 137 -13.48 0.89 -5.36
C TYR A 137 -13.03 0.40 -6.74
N PHE A 138 -13.42 -0.81 -7.13
CA PHE A 138 -13.14 -1.34 -8.46
C PHE A 138 -14.41 -1.59 -9.29
N GLN A 139 -14.25 -1.51 -10.60
CA GLN A 139 -15.21 -2.02 -11.58
C GLN A 139 -14.83 -3.45 -11.96
N VAL A 140 -15.82 -4.28 -12.27
CA VAL A 140 -15.60 -5.64 -12.79
C VAL A 140 -15.94 -5.64 -14.27
N ARG A 141 -14.93 -5.79 -15.12
CA ARG A 141 -15.01 -5.78 -16.59
C ARG A 141 -14.77 -7.18 -17.14
N ASN A 142 -15.26 -7.47 -18.34
CA ASN A 142 -15.11 -8.77 -18.97
C ASN A 142 -14.22 -8.67 -20.21
N VAL A 143 -13.28 -9.62 -20.37
CA VAL A 143 -12.29 -9.59 -21.46
C VAL A 143 -12.94 -9.68 -22.84
N LEU A 144 -13.99 -10.51 -23.02
CA LEU A 144 -14.70 -10.60 -24.30
C LEU A 144 -15.43 -9.30 -24.64
N ALA A 145 -16.03 -8.65 -23.65
CA ALA A 145 -16.70 -7.37 -23.89
C ALA A 145 -15.70 -6.28 -24.31
N GLU A 146 -14.54 -6.24 -23.66
CA GLU A 146 -13.45 -5.30 -24.00
C GLU A 146 -12.89 -5.55 -25.41
N SER A 147 -12.67 -6.82 -25.79
CA SER A 147 -12.19 -7.16 -27.15
C SER A 147 -13.18 -6.80 -28.26
N GLN A 148 -14.47 -6.71 -27.92
CA GLN A 148 -15.53 -6.21 -28.81
C GLN A 148 -15.69 -4.68 -28.78
N GLY A 149 -14.84 -3.95 -28.04
CA GLY A 149 -14.93 -2.50 -27.89
C GLY A 149 -16.13 -2.02 -27.05
N ARG A 150 -16.71 -2.89 -26.20
CA ARG A 150 -17.88 -2.57 -25.38
C ARG A 150 -17.45 -2.14 -23.98
N ASP A 151 -17.68 -0.87 -23.63
CA ASP A 151 -17.42 -0.35 -22.28
C ASP A 151 -18.55 -0.71 -21.31
N VAL A 152 -18.62 -1.99 -20.91
CA VAL A 152 -19.62 -2.52 -19.99
C VAL A 152 -18.98 -3.12 -18.73
N CYS A 153 -19.64 -2.91 -17.60
CA CYS A 153 -19.21 -3.30 -16.27
C CYS A 153 -20.30 -4.08 -15.55
N LEU A 154 -19.89 -4.95 -14.62
CA LEU A 154 -20.82 -5.64 -13.72
C LEU A 154 -21.55 -4.62 -12.86
N ARG A 155 -22.89 -4.67 -12.86
CA ARG A 155 -23.75 -3.75 -12.14
C ARG A 155 -24.75 -4.51 -11.28
N ALA A 156 -24.88 -4.10 -10.03
CA ALA A 156 -25.95 -4.53 -9.14
C ALA A 156 -27.17 -3.61 -9.26
N ALA A 157 -28.35 -4.16 -9.55
CA ALA A 157 -29.58 -3.38 -9.58
C ALA A 157 -29.92 -2.81 -8.19
N PRO A 158 -30.36 -1.54 -8.09
CA PRO A 158 -30.81 -0.91 -6.85
C PRO A 158 -32.26 -1.34 -6.50
N SER A 159 -32.55 -2.64 -6.63
CA SER A 159 -33.86 -3.26 -6.39
C SER A 159 -33.71 -4.49 -5.50
N ASN A 160 -34.81 -5.03 -4.98
CA ASN A 160 -34.79 -6.30 -4.24
C ASN A 160 -35.61 -7.37 -4.98
N PRO A 161 -35.02 -8.51 -5.41
CA PRO A 161 -33.59 -8.84 -5.35
C PRO A 161 -32.76 -7.92 -6.26
N GLY A 162 -31.51 -7.67 -5.88
CA GLY A 162 -30.60 -6.84 -6.66
C GLY A 162 -29.97 -7.68 -7.77
N THR A 163 -30.66 -7.81 -8.90
CA THR A 163 -30.16 -8.55 -10.07
C THR A 163 -28.81 -8.00 -10.54
N VAL A 164 -27.93 -8.89 -11.01
CA VAL A 164 -26.57 -8.52 -11.41
C VAL A 164 -26.33 -8.85 -12.87
N ASN A 165 -25.98 -7.85 -13.68
CA ASN A 165 -25.79 -7.96 -15.13
C ASN A 165 -24.71 -6.98 -15.62
N MET A 166 -24.30 -7.12 -16.88
CA MET A 166 -23.37 -6.19 -17.54
C MET A 166 -24.10 -5.00 -18.15
N LEU A 167 -23.74 -3.79 -17.73
CA LEU A 167 -24.32 -2.53 -18.22
C LEU A 167 -23.21 -1.52 -18.55
N PRO A 168 -23.46 -0.48 -19.37
CA PRO A 168 -22.47 0.55 -19.71
C PRO A 168 -21.78 1.09 -18.46
N CYS A 169 -20.45 1.14 -18.43
CA CYS A 169 -19.68 1.52 -17.24
C CYS A 169 -19.96 2.96 -16.79
N ASP A 170 -20.32 3.85 -17.73
CA ASP A 170 -20.63 5.26 -17.59
C ASP A 170 -22.14 5.58 -17.53
N GLY A 171 -22.98 4.55 -17.31
CA GLY A 171 -24.43 4.71 -17.38
C GLY A 171 -25.00 5.81 -16.47
N THR A 172 -26.10 6.43 -16.92
CA THR A 172 -26.70 7.63 -16.31
C THR A 172 -27.55 7.36 -15.05
N ASP A 173 -27.60 6.11 -14.56
CA ASP A 173 -28.26 5.76 -13.31
C ASP A 173 -27.32 6.02 -12.10
N TYR A 174 -27.41 5.22 -11.02
CA TYR A 174 -26.54 5.41 -9.86
C TYR A 174 -25.12 4.88 -10.16
N PRO A 175 -24.06 5.72 -10.24
CA PRO A 175 -22.71 5.24 -10.58
C PRO A 175 -22.17 4.21 -9.57
N THR A 176 -22.59 4.32 -8.32
CA THR A 176 -22.19 3.44 -7.21
C THR A 176 -22.70 1.99 -7.37
N THR A 177 -23.64 1.73 -8.27
CA THR A 177 -24.12 0.37 -8.60
C THR A 177 -23.11 -0.46 -9.37
N ARG A 178 -22.07 0.15 -9.94
CA ARG A 178 -20.98 -0.50 -10.69
C ARG A 178 -19.66 -0.58 -9.93
N LEU A 179 -19.67 -0.11 -8.68
CA LEU A 179 -18.50 -0.05 -7.83
C LEU A 179 -18.56 -1.16 -6.79
N TRP A 180 -17.49 -1.94 -6.75
CA TRP A 180 -17.38 -3.16 -5.97
C TRP A 180 -16.21 -3.07 -5.00
N GLN A 181 -16.31 -3.86 -3.94
CA GLN A 181 -15.27 -4.09 -2.94
C GLN A 181 -15.27 -5.59 -2.58
N ALA A 182 -14.10 -6.13 -2.29
CA ALA A 182 -13.93 -7.48 -1.77
C ALA A 182 -13.59 -7.43 -0.28
N ASP A 183 -14.22 -8.29 0.52
CA ASP A 183 -13.83 -8.57 1.90
C ASP A 183 -13.26 -9.99 1.96
N PHE A 184 -11.96 -10.11 2.22
CA PHE A 184 -11.25 -11.39 2.22
C PHE A 184 -11.36 -12.12 3.56
N ASP A 185 -11.53 -13.42 3.48
CA ASP A 185 -11.36 -14.36 4.57
C ASP A 185 -9.91 -14.87 4.61
N ALA A 186 -9.53 -15.51 5.71
CA ALA A 186 -8.16 -15.99 5.92
C ALA A 186 -7.74 -17.12 4.97
N ASP A 187 -8.67 -17.73 4.23
CA ASP A 187 -8.40 -18.76 3.24
C ASP A 187 -8.26 -18.19 1.81
N GLY A 188 -8.27 -16.86 1.67
CA GLY A 188 -8.19 -16.16 0.39
C GLY A 188 -9.49 -16.08 -0.38
N SER A 189 -10.55 -16.75 0.07
CA SER A 189 -11.89 -16.51 -0.46
C SER A 189 -12.40 -15.14 0.00
N PHE A 190 -13.38 -14.57 -0.70
CA PHE A 190 -13.91 -13.25 -0.37
C PHE A 190 -15.40 -13.12 -0.61
N ALA A 191 -16.03 -12.22 0.13
CA ALA A 191 -17.37 -11.72 -0.17
C ALA A 191 -17.27 -10.48 -1.06
N MET A 192 -18.10 -10.40 -2.10
CA MET A 192 -18.22 -9.18 -2.92
C MET A 192 -19.34 -8.29 -2.41
N ARG A 193 -19.00 -7.06 -2.05
CA ARG A 193 -19.95 -5.99 -1.70
C ARG A 193 -20.04 -4.97 -2.81
N ASN A 194 -21.21 -4.35 -2.90
CA ASN A 194 -21.46 -3.26 -3.83
C ASN A 194 -21.58 -1.93 -3.08
N LYS A 195 -21.03 -0.87 -3.66
CA LYS A 195 -20.96 0.45 -3.03
C LYS A 195 -22.33 1.05 -2.82
N HIS A 196 -23.25 0.95 -3.78
CA HIS A 196 -24.61 1.50 -3.64
C HIS A 196 -25.32 0.97 -2.39
N TRP A 197 -25.28 -0.36 -2.18
CA TRP A 197 -25.91 -0.99 -1.02
C TRP A 197 -25.24 -0.59 0.30
N SER A 198 -23.92 -0.43 0.29
CA SER A 198 -23.16 0.08 1.44
C SER A 198 -23.53 1.53 1.79
N ASP A 199 -23.66 2.39 0.77
CA ASP A 199 -23.97 3.81 0.94
C ASP A 199 -25.35 4.03 1.59
N ILE A 200 -26.31 3.15 1.32
CA ILE A 200 -27.65 3.18 1.95
C ILE A 200 -27.75 2.35 3.24
N GLY A 201 -26.60 1.91 3.79
CA GLY A 201 -26.52 1.23 5.08
C GLY A 201 -27.04 -0.21 5.09
N ARG A 202 -27.14 -0.87 3.94
CA ARG A 202 -27.62 -2.26 3.85
C ARG A 202 -26.46 -3.24 3.76
N ARG A 203 -26.51 -4.29 4.60
CA ARG A 203 -25.54 -5.41 4.60
C ARG A 203 -25.97 -6.46 3.58
N VAL A 204 -25.47 -6.33 2.36
CA VAL A 204 -25.83 -7.17 1.20
C VAL A 204 -24.56 -7.62 0.52
N SER A 205 -24.48 -8.88 0.11
CA SER A 205 -23.35 -9.46 -0.63
C SER A 205 -23.82 -10.09 -1.93
N LEU A 206 -22.91 -10.19 -2.90
CA LEU A 206 -23.13 -10.95 -4.12
C LEU A 206 -23.19 -12.43 -3.79
N GLN A 207 -24.26 -13.10 -4.22
CA GLN A 207 -24.47 -14.51 -3.97
C GLN A 207 -24.80 -15.24 -5.27
N SER A 208 -24.32 -16.49 -5.37
CA SER A 208 -24.81 -17.43 -6.36
C SER A 208 -26.25 -17.83 -6.03
N THR A 209 -27.04 -17.99 -7.07
CA THR A 209 -28.40 -18.51 -7.05
C THR A 209 -28.51 -19.55 -8.17
N ASP A 210 -29.68 -20.16 -8.39
CA ASP A 210 -29.89 -21.19 -9.42
C ASP A 210 -29.47 -20.71 -10.83
N GLY A 211 -28.21 -20.97 -11.21
CA GLY A 211 -27.60 -20.59 -12.48
C GLY A 211 -27.29 -19.09 -12.68
N THR A 212 -27.59 -18.22 -11.72
CA THR A 212 -27.44 -16.76 -11.86
C THR A 212 -26.90 -16.10 -10.58
N LEU A 213 -26.84 -14.77 -10.57
CA LEU A 213 -26.31 -13.97 -9.47
C LEU A 213 -27.33 -12.95 -8.95
N ALA A 214 -27.33 -12.73 -7.64
CA ALA A 214 -28.09 -11.65 -7.03
C ALA A 214 -27.37 -11.05 -5.82
N MET A 215 -27.64 -9.77 -5.57
CA MET A 215 -27.34 -9.13 -4.29
C MET A 215 -28.42 -9.51 -3.28
N LEU A 216 -28.03 -10.22 -2.22
CA LEU A 216 -28.90 -10.75 -1.17
C LEU A 216 -28.36 -10.39 0.23
N PRO A 217 -29.20 -10.40 1.28
CA PRO A 217 -28.73 -10.15 2.66
C PRO A 217 -27.47 -10.95 2.97
N ALA A 218 -26.45 -10.29 3.50
CA ALA A 218 -25.14 -10.90 3.69
C ALA A 218 -25.23 -12.13 4.61
N VAL A 219 -24.66 -13.25 4.15
CA VAL A 219 -24.60 -14.52 4.87
C VAL A 219 -23.20 -15.11 4.82
N GLU A 220 -22.87 -15.87 5.85
CA GLU A 220 -21.62 -16.64 5.97
C GLU A 220 -21.85 -18.06 5.39
N GLN A 221 -22.10 -18.15 4.08
CA GLN A 221 -22.42 -19.40 3.38
C GLN A 221 -21.60 -19.51 2.08
N PRO A 222 -21.33 -20.73 1.57
CA PRO A 222 -20.57 -20.91 0.32
C PRO A 222 -21.14 -20.13 -0.87
N ALA A 223 -22.45 -19.88 -0.90
CA ALA A 223 -23.09 -19.11 -1.96
C ALA A 223 -22.62 -17.64 -2.02
N ALA A 224 -22.16 -17.08 -0.90
CA ALA A 224 -21.66 -15.70 -0.79
C ALA A 224 -20.15 -15.59 -0.95
N ARG A 225 -19.43 -16.70 -1.17
CA ARG A 225 -17.97 -16.77 -1.14
C ARG A 225 -17.41 -17.03 -2.53
N TRP A 226 -16.42 -16.22 -2.88
CA TRP A 226 -15.84 -16.14 -4.22
C TRP A 226 -14.34 -16.41 -4.16
N THR A 227 -13.82 -17.01 -5.22
CA THR A 227 -12.38 -17.09 -5.49
C THR A 227 -12.10 -16.47 -6.85
N TYR A 228 -10.87 -15.98 -7.03
CA TYR A 228 -10.49 -15.29 -8.24
C TYR A 228 -9.01 -15.50 -8.55
N ASP A 229 -8.72 -15.90 -9.79
CA ASP A 229 -7.36 -16.22 -10.25
C ASP A 229 -6.58 -14.99 -10.74
N GLY A 230 -7.14 -13.78 -10.57
CA GLY A 230 -6.49 -12.53 -10.93
C GLY A 230 -6.19 -11.64 -9.72
N ASP A 231 -5.73 -10.42 -10.00
CA ASP A 231 -5.48 -9.43 -8.96
C ASP A 231 -6.76 -8.67 -8.58
N VAL A 232 -7.10 -8.71 -7.28
CA VAL A 232 -8.16 -7.89 -6.72
C VAL A 232 -7.52 -6.59 -6.21
N PRO A 233 -7.90 -5.42 -6.75
CA PRO A 233 -7.36 -4.15 -6.29
C PRO A 233 -7.47 -4.02 -4.76
N SER A 234 -6.31 -3.92 -4.10
CA SER A 234 -6.24 -3.78 -2.64
C SER A 234 -7.08 -2.58 -2.17
N PRO A 235 -7.77 -2.64 -1.03
CA PRO A 235 -8.46 -1.47 -0.49
C PRO A 235 -7.52 -0.25 -0.36
N VAL A 236 -8.05 0.95 -0.59
CA VAL A 236 -7.32 2.22 -0.38
C VAL A 236 -8.20 3.24 0.34
N ARG A 237 -7.56 4.15 1.07
CA ARG A 237 -8.18 5.33 1.66
C ARG A 237 -7.41 6.57 1.18
N ILE A 238 -7.85 7.15 0.07
CA ILE A 238 -7.19 8.33 -0.49
C ILE A 238 -7.29 9.51 0.49
N VAL A 239 -6.15 9.99 0.97
CA VAL A 239 -6.02 11.18 1.82
C VAL A 239 -4.99 12.12 1.21
N THR A 240 -5.45 12.97 0.30
CA THR A 240 -4.62 13.90 -0.48
C THR A 240 -5.26 15.30 -0.53
N GLY A 241 -4.55 16.26 -1.13
CA GLY A 241 -4.96 17.66 -1.27
C GLY A 241 -4.65 18.50 -0.05
N ASP A 242 -5.14 19.74 -0.06
CA ASP A 242 -5.01 20.65 1.07
C ASP A 242 -6.10 20.37 2.10
N ARG A 243 -5.71 20.06 3.33
CA ARG A 243 -6.65 19.73 4.42
C ARG A 243 -6.53 20.71 5.57
N ARG A 244 -7.69 21.10 6.10
CA ARG A 244 -7.80 22.07 7.19
C ARG A 244 -8.02 21.38 8.53
N VAL A 245 -7.22 21.76 9.51
CA VAL A 245 -7.30 21.28 10.89
C VAL A 245 -7.85 22.39 11.79
N LEU A 246 -8.86 22.06 12.59
CA LEU A 246 -9.20 22.83 13.78
C LEU A 246 -8.44 22.23 14.97
N LEU A 247 -7.43 22.95 15.44
CA LEU A 247 -6.63 22.57 16.60
C LEU A 247 -7.11 23.31 17.84
N MET A 248 -7.17 22.63 18.98
CA MET A 248 -7.53 23.24 20.26
C MET A 248 -6.48 22.94 21.31
N SER A 249 -5.93 23.98 21.95
CA SER A 249 -5.40 23.87 23.31
C SER A 249 -6.58 24.11 24.24
N ALA A 250 -7.05 23.03 24.86
CA ALA A 250 -8.27 23.00 25.64
C ALA A 250 -7.99 22.62 27.10
N HIS A 251 -8.99 22.77 27.95
CA HIS A 251 -8.97 22.33 29.34
C HIS A 251 -10.39 22.00 29.80
N PHE A 252 -10.50 21.26 30.90
CA PHE A 252 -11.78 21.08 31.59
C PHE A 252 -11.93 22.12 32.70
N THR A 253 -13.13 22.26 33.25
CA THR A 253 -13.41 23.18 34.36
C THR A 253 -12.41 22.96 35.51
N ASP A 254 -11.94 24.06 36.10
CA ASP A 254 -10.93 24.10 37.16
C ASP A 254 -9.52 23.60 36.78
N GLN A 255 -9.26 23.39 35.49
CA GLN A 255 -7.93 23.10 34.95
C GLN A 255 -7.38 24.30 34.17
N THR A 256 -6.07 24.27 33.91
CA THR A 256 -5.39 25.22 33.03
C THR A 256 -4.98 24.50 31.76
N ALA A 257 -5.23 25.09 30.59
CA ALA A 257 -4.82 24.51 29.32
C ALA A 257 -3.30 24.38 29.21
N ASN A 258 -2.84 23.37 28.47
CA ASN A 258 -1.42 23.24 28.14
C ASN A 258 -0.97 24.41 27.24
N PRO A 259 0.31 24.80 27.28
CA PRO A 259 0.83 25.91 26.46
C PRO A 259 0.53 25.74 24.98
N ALA A 260 -0.19 26.71 24.40
CA ALA A 260 -0.69 26.62 23.03
C ALA A 260 0.42 26.58 21.97
N GLU A 261 1.48 27.39 22.12
CA GLU A 261 2.47 27.55 21.06
C GLU A 261 3.29 26.27 20.78
N PRO A 262 3.78 25.51 21.78
CA PRO A 262 4.37 24.19 21.54
C PRO A 262 3.44 23.24 20.79
N ILE A 263 2.14 23.24 21.10
CA ILE A 263 1.15 22.38 20.44
C ILE A 263 0.94 22.82 18.99
N ARG A 264 0.81 24.13 18.75
CA ARG A 264 0.72 24.71 17.40
C ARG A 264 1.90 24.29 16.54
N LYS A 265 3.12 24.38 17.08
CA LYS A 265 4.35 23.99 16.37
C LYS A 265 4.39 22.49 16.09
N ALA A 266 3.98 21.65 17.04
CA ALA A 266 3.94 20.21 16.85
C ALA A 266 2.96 19.77 15.74
N VAL A 267 1.89 20.54 15.48
CA VAL A 267 0.94 20.24 14.41
C VAL A 267 1.30 20.95 13.10
N PHE A 268 1.42 22.28 13.11
CA PHE A 268 1.56 23.10 11.90
C PHE A 268 3.01 23.45 11.55
N GLY A 269 3.93 23.36 12.50
CA GLY A 269 5.33 23.70 12.30
C GLY A 269 5.59 25.20 12.16
N ASP A 270 6.87 25.49 11.86
CA ASP A 270 7.44 26.80 11.54
C ASP A 270 8.38 26.63 10.34
N GLY A 271 7.83 26.57 9.12
CA GLY A 271 8.61 26.28 7.91
C GLY A 271 9.05 24.81 7.83
N ALA A 272 10.28 24.56 7.36
CA ALA A 272 10.79 23.21 7.05
C ALA A 272 11.41 22.45 8.25
N ASN A 273 11.02 22.81 9.48
CA ASN A 273 11.57 22.17 10.68
C ASN A 273 11.06 20.74 10.86
N PHE A 274 11.96 19.81 11.21
CA PHE A 274 11.68 18.38 11.45
C PHE A 274 11.07 18.13 12.83
N GLY A 275 9.94 18.76 13.10
CA GLY A 275 9.28 18.73 14.41
C GLY A 275 7.79 19.03 14.36
N SER A 276 7.15 18.81 13.20
CA SER A 276 5.71 19.01 13.04
C SER A 276 5.05 17.91 12.23
N LEU A 277 3.77 17.66 12.50
CA LEU A 277 2.93 16.77 11.71
C LEU A 277 2.81 17.25 10.26
N ALA A 278 2.56 18.55 10.05
CA ALA A 278 2.36 19.11 8.71
C ALA A 278 3.57 18.88 7.79
N HIS A 279 4.79 19.11 8.29
CA HIS A 279 6.00 18.82 7.52
C HIS A 279 6.21 17.32 7.31
N TYR A 280 5.99 16.52 8.37
CA TYR A 280 6.11 15.06 8.30
C TYR A 280 5.21 14.46 7.21
N VAL A 281 3.91 14.79 7.18
CA VAL A 281 3.00 14.24 6.16
C VAL A 281 3.24 14.87 4.79
N GLY A 282 3.72 16.12 4.72
CA GLY A 282 4.13 16.75 3.47
C GLY A 282 5.25 15.98 2.79
N LEU A 283 6.28 15.57 3.55
CA LEU A 283 7.37 14.73 3.02
C LEU A 283 6.91 13.30 2.74
N ALA A 284 6.25 12.65 3.69
CA ALA A 284 5.79 11.27 3.55
C ALA A 284 4.87 11.09 2.33
N SER A 285 4.04 12.09 2.04
CA SER A 285 3.12 12.09 0.90
C SER A 285 3.71 12.59 -0.42
N ARG A 286 4.99 12.99 -0.47
CA ARG A 286 5.63 13.64 -1.64
C ARG A 286 4.86 14.88 -2.11
N GLY A 287 4.37 15.66 -1.15
CA GLY A 287 3.58 16.87 -1.40
C GLY A 287 2.14 16.61 -1.86
N LYS A 288 1.67 15.35 -1.92
CA LYS A 288 0.28 15.04 -2.27
C LYS A 288 -0.72 15.40 -1.18
N LEU A 289 -0.26 15.63 0.06
CA LEU A 289 -1.07 16.09 1.19
C LEU A 289 -0.39 17.29 1.85
N THR A 290 -1.15 18.36 2.08
CA THR A 290 -0.72 19.47 2.93
C THR A 290 -1.71 19.65 4.09
N LEU A 291 -1.19 19.99 5.26
CA LEU A 291 -2.02 20.31 6.43
C LEU A 291 -1.81 21.77 6.82
N GLY A 292 -2.90 22.52 6.88
CA GLY A 292 -2.96 23.86 7.45
C GLY A 292 -4.18 23.98 8.36
N GLY A 293 -4.39 25.13 9.00
CA GLY A 293 -5.54 25.22 9.89
C GLY A 293 -5.63 26.44 10.79
N THR A 294 -6.50 26.34 11.76
CA THR A 294 -6.76 27.36 12.78
C THR A 294 -6.61 26.73 14.15
N MET A 295 -5.99 27.48 15.08
CA MET A 295 -5.89 27.08 16.47
C MET A 295 -6.80 27.94 17.36
N LEU A 296 -7.59 27.29 18.21
CA LEU A 296 -8.23 27.90 19.37
C LEU A 296 -7.38 27.62 20.61
N THR A 297 -7.12 28.65 21.40
CA THR A 297 -6.27 28.56 22.60
C THR A 297 -7.10 28.70 23.86
N ASP A 298 -6.73 28.01 24.94
CA ASP A 298 -7.38 28.14 26.25
C ASP A 298 -8.90 27.86 26.18
N VAL A 299 -9.30 26.76 25.53
CA VAL A 299 -10.72 26.41 25.31
C VAL A 299 -11.28 25.60 26.49
N ASP A 300 -12.23 26.16 27.23
CA ASP A 300 -12.97 25.44 28.27
C ASP A 300 -13.97 24.45 27.64
N LEU A 301 -13.80 23.16 27.92
CA LEU A 301 -14.67 22.06 27.48
C LEU A 301 -15.82 21.79 28.46
N GLY A 302 -15.84 22.47 29.61
CA GLY A 302 -16.74 22.21 30.72
C GLY A 302 -16.27 21.04 31.59
N ALA A 303 -17.21 20.35 32.22
CA ALA A 303 -16.91 19.25 33.13
C ALA A 303 -16.27 18.06 32.41
N PHE A 304 -15.25 17.44 33.04
CA PHE A 304 -14.58 16.24 32.52
C PHE A 304 -15.57 15.06 32.40
N PRO A 305 -15.72 14.44 31.22
CA PRO A 305 -16.59 13.28 31.06
C PRO A 305 -16.07 12.05 31.80
N ALA A 306 -16.93 11.45 32.64
CA ALA A 306 -16.59 10.26 33.41
C ALA A 306 -16.03 9.14 32.53
N GLY A 307 -14.93 8.52 32.99
CA GLY A 307 -14.32 7.38 32.29
C GLY A 307 -13.58 7.78 31.01
N CYS A 308 -13.25 9.07 30.84
CA CYS A 308 -12.60 9.59 29.64
C CYS A 308 -13.36 9.23 28.35
N ASN A 309 -14.67 9.52 28.33
CA ASN A 309 -15.49 9.23 27.15
C ASN A 309 -15.10 10.14 25.97
N SER A 310 -14.33 9.61 25.02
CA SER A 310 -13.81 10.37 23.87
C SER A 310 -14.91 11.00 23.00
N GLY A 311 -16.06 10.34 22.84
CA GLY A 311 -17.19 10.90 22.11
C GLY A 311 -17.74 12.16 22.76
N ALA A 312 -17.92 12.13 24.08
CA ALA A 312 -18.37 13.28 24.86
C ALA A 312 -17.33 14.42 24.84
N ILE A 313 -16.03 14.12 24.96
CA ILE A 313 -14.95 15.12 24.86
C ILE A 313 -14.99 15.82 23.49
N LEU A 314 -15.15 15.06 22.40
CA LEU A 314 -15.25 15.62 21.05
C LEU A 314 -16.50 16.48 20.87
N ASP A 315 -17.64 16.08 21.43
CA ASP A 315 -18.88 16.86 21.38
C ASP A 315 -18.78 18.15 22.18
N GLN A 316 -18.15 18.11 23.36
CA GLN A 316 -17.81 19.28 24.16
C GLN A 316 -16.88 20.23 23.39
N ALA A 317 -15.83 19.73 22.76
CA ALA A 317 -14.91 20.53 21.94
C ALA A 317 -15.63 21.20 20.76
N ARG A 318 -16.51 20.48 20.05
CA ARG A 318 -17.33 21.05 18.98
C ARG A 318 -18.28 22.12 19.49
N ALA A 319 -18.90 21.92 20.64
CA ALA A 319 -19.79 22.92 21.25
C ALA A 319 -19.00 24.17 21.67
N ALA A 320 -17.84 24.00 22.31
CA ALA A 320 -16.98 25.10 22.74
C ALA A 320 -16.44 25.93 21.56
N ALA A 321 -16.08 25.28 20.44
CA ALA A 321 -15.71 25.99 19.22
C ALA A 321 -16.84 26.89 18.70
N ARG A 322 -18.08 26.39 18.69
CA ARG A 322 -19.26 27.15 18.24
C ARG A 322 -19.57 28.33 19.14
N VAL A 323 -19.37 28.19 20.46
CA VAL A 323 -19.46 29.32 21.41
C VAL A 323 -18.45 30.42 21.06
N ARG A 324 -17.29 30.06 20.52
CA ARG A 324 -16.28 30.99 20.01
C ARG A 324 -16.51 31.45 18.56
N GLY A 325 -17.67 31.15 17.98
CA GLY A 325 -18.03 31.55 16.62
C GLY A 325 -17.31 30.77 15.52
N VAL A 326 -16.65 29.66 15.85
CA VAL A 326 -15.98 28.78 14.87
C VAL A 326 -16.85 27.56 14.63
N ASP A 327 -17.23 27.32 13.37
CA ASP A 327 -17.90 26.09 12.98
C ASP A 327 -16.89 24.96 12.74
N PRO A 328 -16.88 23.89 13.55
CA PRO A 328 -16.00 22.74 13.33
C PRO A 328 -16.25 22.06 11.98
N GLY A 329 -17.47 22.14 11.44
CA GLY A 329 -17.82 21.54 10.14
C GLY A 329 -17.11 22.19 8.94
N ALA A 330 -16.49 23.36 9.14
CA ALA A 330 -15.66 23.99 8.13
C ALA A 330 -14.27 23.34 7.98
N PHE A 331 -13.84 22.47 8.91
CA PHE A 331 -12.52 21.87 8.91
C PHE A 331 -12.59 20.38 8.56
N ASP A 332 -11.58 19.86 7.87
CA ASP A 332 -11.46 18.43 7.55
C ASP A 332 -11.13 17.60 8.80
N TYR A 333 -10.43 18.20 9.78
CA TYR A 333 -9.95 17.52 10.98
C TYR A 333 -10.22 18.32 12.26
N LEU A 334 -10.46 17.61 13.37
CA LEU A 334 -10.57 18.16 14.72
C LEU A 334 -9.50 17.56 15.64
N PHE A 335 -8.52 18.36 16.03
CA PHE A 335 -7.46 17.97 16.95
C PHE A 335 -7.62 18.72 18.28
N VAL A 336 -7.63 17.99 19.39
CA VAL A 336 -7.86 18.57 20.72
C VAL A 336 -6.77 18.07 21.66
N ASP A 337 -5.99 18.99 22.22
CA ASP A 337 -5.10 18.71 23.34
C ASP A 337 -5.74 19.22 24.64
N PHE A 338 -5.63 18.43 25.71
CA PHE A 338 -6.06 18.82 27.05
C PHE A 338 -5.05 18.34 28.11
N PRO A 339 -5.05 18.90 29.33
CA PRO A 339 -4.13 18.52 30.40
C PRO A 339 -4.22 17.03 30.74
N ARG A 340 -3.09 16.44 31.16
CA ARG A 340 -3.03 15.02 31.47
C ARG A 340 -4.05 14.63 32.54
N SER A 341 -4.92 13.69 32.20
CA SER A 341 -5.80 12.99 33.13
C SER A 341 -5.37 11.53 33.25
N SER A 342 -5.31 11.01 34.48
CA SER A 342 -5.04 9.60 34.75
C SER A 342 -6.23 8.68 34.44
N GLU A 343 -7.43 9.23 34.24
CA GLU A 343 -8.60 8.48 33.76
C GLU A 343 -8.44 8.05 32.30
N CYS A 344 -7.81 8.89 31.48
CA CYS A 344 -7.47 8.57 30.10
C CYS A 344 -6.21 7.68 30.06
N LYS A 345 -6.35 6.42 29.62
CA LYS A 345 -5.24 5.43 29.56
C LYS A 345 -4.36 5.54 28.31
N PHE A 346 -4.43 6.68 27.62
CA PHE A 346 -3.70 6.94 26.39
C PHE A 346 -2.93 8.26 26.49
N ALA A 347 -1.87 8.41 25.69
CA ALA A 347 -1.21 9.71 25.47
C ALA A 347 -1.82 10.46 24.28
N GLY A 348 -2.18 9.72 23.22
CA GLY A 348 -2.98 10.14 22.10
C GLY A 348 -4.08 9.11 21.80
N LEU A 349 -5.18 9.56 21.19
CA LEU A 349 -6.24 8.68 20.70
C LEU A 349 -6.84 9.27 19.43
N ALA A 350 -6.99 8.47 18.40
CA ALA A 350 -7.63 8.85 17.15
C ALA A 350 -8.71 7.86 16.70
N ALA A 351 -9.57 8.32 15.80
CA ALA A 351 -10.43 7.40 15.05
C ALA A 351 -9.62 6.59 14.03
N ARG A 352 -10.00 5.33 13.83
CA ARG A 352 -9.38 4.39 12.89
C ARG A 352 -10.40 3.73 11.96
N PRO A 353 -10.51 4.16 10.69
CA PRO A 353 -10.02 5.44 10.16
C PRO A 353 -10.88 6.62 10.65
N GLY A 354 -10.36 7.85 10.53
CA GLY A 354 -11.16 9.02 10.86
C GLY A 354 -10.43 10.35 10.75
N GLN A 355 -11.01 11.37 11.37
CA GLN A 355 -10.66 12.78 11.18
C GLN A 355 -10.56 13.54 12.52
N TRP A 356 -10.30 12.84 13.62
CA TRP A 356 -10.08 13.47 14.91
C TRP A 356 -8.96 12.81 15.69
N ILE A 357 -8.30 13.62 16.51
CA ILE A 357 -7.24 13.21 17.44
C ILE A 357 -7.46 13.92 18.77
N LEU A 358 -7.37 13.17 19.87
CA LEU A 358 -7.34 13.65 21.24
C LEU A 358 -5.93 13.45 21.79
N SER A 359 -5.35 14.49 22.39
CA SER A 359 -4.10 14.40 23.16
C SER A 359 -4.35 14.59 24.64
N ASN A 360 -3.74 13.73 25.44
CA ASN A 360 -3.83 13.70 26.90
C ASN A 360 -2.52 14.20 27.52
N GLY A 361 -2.27 15.51 27.42
CA GLY A 361 -1.06 16.17 27.92
C GLY A 361 0.19 15.99 27.06
N SER A 362 0.03 15.53 25.82
CA SER A 362 1.14 15.20 24.91
C SER A 362 1.16 16.05 23.64
N GLY A 363 0.33 17.10 23.54
CA GLY A 363 0.19 17.88 22.31
C GLY A 363 1.45 18.61 21.86
N HIS A 364 2.46 18.77 22.72
CA HIS A 364 3.76 19.32 22.35
C HIS A 364 4.65 18.34 21.55
N ALA A 365 4.29 17.05 21.51
CA ALA A 365 5.06 16.01 20.85
C ALA A 365 4.52 15.72 19.44
N TYR A 366 5.23 16.18 18.40
CA TYR A 366 4.78 15.96 17.01
C TYR A 366 4.66 14.48 16.63
N TRP A 367 5.51 13.61 17.20
CA TRP A 367 5.49 12.17 16.91
C TRP A 367 4.19 11.53 17.39
N MET A 368 3.55 12.05 18.44
CA MET A 368 2.22 11.59 18.87
C MET A 368 1.18 11.98 17.81
N TRP A 369 1.20 13.22 17.32
CA TRP A 369 0.31 13.62 16.24
C TRP A 369 0.53 12.81 14.96
N ALA A 370 1.78 12.48 14.60
CA ALA A 370 2.10 11.61 13.46
C ALA A 370 1.58 10.17 13.68
N HIS A 371 1.79 9.60 14.86
CA HIS A 371 1.26 8.29 15.22
C HIS A 371 -0.28 8.25 15.10
N GLU A 372 -0.95 9.20 15.74
CA GLU A 372 -2.42 9.29 15.75
C GLU A 372 -3.00 9.64 14.38
N PHE A 373 -2.28 10.42 13.56
CA PHE A 373 -2.68 10.67 12.17
C PHE A 373 -2.64 9.38 11.34
N GLY A 374 -1.68 8.48 11.62
CA GLY A 374 -1.62 7.16 10.98
C GLY A 374 -2.85 6.30 11.30
N HIS A 375 -3.34 6.35 12.54
CA HIS A 375 -4.65 5.77 12.88
C HIS A 375 -5.79 6.43 12.07
N GLY A 376 -5.76 7.75 11.88
CA GLY A 376 -6.69 8.48 11.01
C GLY A 376 -6.68 8.01 9.53
N LEU A 377 -5.51 7.60 9.03
CA LEU A 377 -5.36 6.93 7.72
C LEU A 377 -5.96 5.52 7.71
N GLY A 378 -6.27 4.93 8.86
CA GLY A 378 -6.84 3.60 9.00
C GLY A 378 -5.83 2.53 9.41
N ALA A 379 -4.58 2.90 9.71
CA ALA A 379 -3.58 1.94 10.14
C ALA A 379 -3.80 1.50 11.60
N GLY A 380 -3.68 0.20 11.86
CA GLY A 380 -3.56 -0.34 13.22
C GLY A 380 -2.13 -0.20 13.76
N HIS A 381 -1.93 -0.53 15.04
CA HIS A 381 -0.56 -0.76 15.52
C HIS A 381 -0.01 -2.02 14.86
N PRO A 382 1.18 -1.99 14.26
CA PRO A 382 1.71 -3.15 13.57
C PRO A 382 2.02 -4.28 14.55
N ASP A 383 1.86 -5.51 14.09
CA ASP A 383 2.32 -6.69 14.82
C ASP A 383 3.76 -7.03 14.44
N SER A 384 4.39 -7.91 15.22
CA SER A 384 5.63 -8.59 14.81
C SER A 384 5.37 -10.07 14.53
N LEU A 385 5.99 -10.60 13.47
CA LEU A 385 6.06 -12.03 13.20
C LEU A 385 7.46 -12.52 13.59
N ARG A 386 7.55 -13.35 14.62
CA ARG A 386 8.78 -13.74 15.30
C ARG A 386 8.94 -15.26 15.32
N ASN A 387 10.14 -15.73 15.68
CA ASN A 387 10.43 -17.14 15.94
C ASN A 387 10.06 -18.06 14.76
N CYS A 388 10.17 -17.56 13.53
CA CYS A 388 9.95 -18.37 12.35
C CYS A 388 11.09 -19.41 12.23
N PRO A 389 10.80 -20.67 11.87
CA PRO A 389 11.83 -21.69 11.74
C PRO A 389 12.80 -21.37 10.59
N ILE A 390 14.04 -21.85 10.70
CA ILE A 390 15.04 -21.79 9.63
C ILE A 390 15.20 -23.18 9.01
N GLU A 391 15.00 -23.28 7.69
CA GLU A 391 15.23 -24.51 6.92
C GLU A 391 16.08 -24.21 5.68
N GLY A 392 17.10 -25.05 5.43
CA GLY A 392 17.99 -24.86 4.28
C GLY A 392 18.66 -23.48 4.22
N GLY A 393 18.86 -22.84 5.38
CA GLY A 393 19.43 -21.49 5.49
C GLY A 393 18.46 -20.35 5.15
N ALA A 394 17.15 -20.62 5.01
CA ALA A 394 16.12 -19.61 4.80
C ALA A 394 15.13 -19.57 5.96
N VAL A 395 14.62 -18.37 6.25
CA VAL A 395 13.52 -18.19 7.21
C VAL A 395 12.22 -18.65 6.58
N MET A 396 11.48 -19.52 7.24
CA MET A 396 10.24 -20.12 6.75
C MET A 396 9.03 -19.39 7.34
N LEU A 397 8.40 -18.53 6.53
CA LEU A 397 7.19 -17.81 6.93
C LEU A 397 5.99 -18.73 6.75
N GLY A 398 5.26 -18.98 7.83
CA GLY A 398 4.14 -19.92 7.84
C GLY A 398 3.45 -19.99 9.19
N ALA A 399 2.70 -21.08 9.40
CA ALA A 399 1.91 -21.30 10.61
C ALA A 399 2.76 -21.49 11.87
N ASP A 400 4.03 -21.87 11.73
CA ASP A 400 4.94 -22.11 12.85
C ASP A 400 5.59 -20.83 13.42
N CYS A 401 5.36 -19.68 12.78
CA CYS A 401 5.78 -18.38 13.30
C CYS A 401 4.84 -17.89 14.41
N VAL A 402 5.36 -17.08 15.32
CA VAL A 402 4.59 -16.45 16.40
C VAL A 402 4.24 -15.02 16.04
N THR A 403 2.96 -14.68 16.04
CA THR A 403 2.49 -13.29 15.88
C THR A 403 2.27 -12.65 17.25
N GLY A 404 2.85 -11.48 17.48
CA GLY A 404 2.55 -10.67 18.66
C GLY A 404 3.61 -9.61 19.00
N GLY A 405 3.21 -8.68 19.87
CA GLY A 405 4.01 -7.52 20.24
C GLY A 405 3.90 -6.37 19.23
N ILE A 406 4.18 -5.15 19.69
CA ILE A 406 4.26 -3.95 18.85
C ILE A 406 5.73 -3.51 18.88
N ASP A 407 6.46 -3.84 17.82
CA ASP A 407 7.90 -3.56 17.71
C ASP A 407 8.28 -3.50 16.23
N ASP A 408 7.92 -2.40 15.56
CA ASP A 408 8.41 -2.05 14.23
C ASP A 408 9.15 -0.71 14.33
N PRO A 409 10.49 -0.73 14.47
CA PRO A 409 11.31 0.47 14.56
C PRO A 409 11.23 1.40 13.34
N ALA A 410 10.72 0.91 12.21
CA ALA A 410 10.58 1.67 10.97
C ALA A 410 9.15 2.16 10.71
N ASP A 411 8.22 1.92 11.64
CA ASP A 411 6.85 2.44 11.61
C ASP A 411 6.58 3.32 12.84
N THR A 412 6.16 4.57 12.64
CA THR A 412 5.74 5.46 13.74
C THR A 412 4.61 4.85 14.59
N LEU A 413 3.75 4.02 14.00
CA LEU A 413 2.70 3.29 14.71
C LEU A 413 3.25 2.09 15.49
N GLY A 414 4.42 1.58 15.13
CA GLY A 414 5.09 0.42 15.73
C GLY A 414 6.17 0.74 16.75
N GLY A 415 6.30 1.99 17.18
CA GLY A 415 7.35 2.43 18.10
C GLY A 415 8.56 3.08 17.43
N GLY A 416 8.56 3.24 16.11
CA GLY A 416 9.60 3.96 15.36
C GLY A 416 9.68 5.47 15.64
N GLY A 417 8.77 6.03 16.45
CA GLY A 417 8.80 7.43 16.86
C GLY A 417 8.73 8.38 15.67
N ARG A 418 9.87 8.96 15.28
CA ARG A 418 9.97 9.94 14.19
C ARG A 418 10.02 9.34 12.77
N ARG A 419 10.15 8.02 12.63
CA ARG A 419 10.24 7.38 11.31
C ARG A 419 8.98 7.64 10.49
N MET A 420 9.14 7.90 9.20
CA MET A 420 8.03 8.12 8.29
C MET A 420 7.30 6.83 7.99
N TYR A 421 6.01 6.97 7.67
CA TYR A 421 5.12 5.83 7.40
C TYR A 421 5.70 4.86 6.37
N PRO A 422 5.55 3.54 6.57
CA PRO A 422 5.99 2.54 5.61
C PRO A 422 5.22 2.61 4.27
N VAL A 423 5.80 1.99 3.26
CA VAL A 423 5.38 2.04 1.85
C VAL A 423 3.94 1.54 1.66
N ASP A 424 3.47 0.59 2.48
CA ASP A 424 2.09 0.12 2.47
C ASP A 424 1.10 1.18 2.93
N TYR A 425 1.42 1.97 3.97
CA TYR A 425 0.56 3.07 4.40
C TYR A 425 0.53 4.17 3.34
N GLN A 426 1.66 4.44 2.69
CA GLN A 426 1.73 5.42 1.60
C GLN A 426 0.91 4.98 0.38
N LEU A 427 0.97 3.70 0.01
CA LEU A 427 0.11 3.12 -1.03
C LEU A 427 -1.36 3.20 -0.62
N PHE A 428 -1.69 2.78 0.60
CA PHE A 428 -3.05 2.80 1.14
C PHE A 428 -3.65 4.20 1.17
N ALA A 429 -2.86 5.21 1.52
CA ALA A 429 -3.26 6.61 1.58
C ALA A 429 -3.36 7.29 0.19
N GLY A 430 -2.95 6.61 -0.87
CA GLY A 430 -2.90 7.15 -2.24
C GLY A 430 -1.70 8.08 -2.51
N TRP A 431 -0.67 8.02 -1.68
CA TRP A 431 0.56 8.80 -1.86
C TRP A 431 1.55 8.12 -2.78
N LEU A 432 1.46 6.79 -2.87
CA LEU A 432 2.03 5.95 -3.92
C LEU A 432 0.89 5.29 -4.68
N ASP A 433 1.18 4.81 -5.89
CA ASP A 433 0.25 4.01 -6.68
C ASP A 433 0.79 2.61 -7.01
N GLU A 434 0.02 1.83 -7.77
CA GLU A 434 0.39 0.47 -8.14
C GLU A 434 1.53 0.42 -9.17
N ALA A 435 1.84 1.53 -9.84
CA ALA A 435 3.05 1.62 -10.68
C ALA A 435 4.30 1.85 -9.82
N ASP A 436 4.17 2.54 -8.69
CA ASP A 436 5.24 2.70 -7.69
C ASP A 436 5.47 1.42 -6.87
N VAL A 437 4.40 0.69 -6.57
CA VAL A 437 4.39 -0.52 -5.72
C VAL A 437 3.67 -1.68 -6.43
N PRO A 438 4.24 -2.22 -7.53
CA PRO A 438 3.57 -3.20 -8.36
C PRO A 438 3.46 -4.56 -7.67
N LEU A 439 2.48 -5.33 -8.15
CA LEU A 439 2.31 -6.73 -7.79
C LEU A 439 3.33 -7.60 -8.55
N LEU A 440 4.04 -8.46 -7.83
CA LEU A 440 4.96 -9.44 -8.38
C LEU A 440 4.30 -10.82 -8.43
N VAL A 441 3.88 -11.22 -9.62
CA VAL A 441 3.32 -12.55 -9.89
C VAL A 441 4.27 -13.47 -10.65
N THR A 442 5.25 -12.89 -11.36
CA THR A 442 6.23 -13.64 -12.15
C THR A 442 7.52 -13.80 -11.33
N PRO A 443 8.13 -15.01 -11.28
CA PRO A 443 9.49 -15.16 -10.78
C PRO A 443 10.48 -14.29 -11.56
N GLY A 444 11.52 -13.79 -10.90
CA GLY A 444 12.51 -12.95 -11.55
C GLY A 444 13.38 -12.16 -10.59
N THR A 445 14.19 -11.26 -11.14
CA THR A 445 15.04 -10.34 -10.38
C THR A 445 14.49 -8.93 -10.49
N TYR A 446 14.32 -8.27 -9.36
CA TYR A 446 13.62 -7.00 -9.24
C TYR A 446 14.46 -5.99 -8.45
N ARG A 447 14.43 -4.72 -8.87
CA ARG A 447 15.13 -3.63 -8.20
C ARG A 447 14.17 -2.80 -7.35
N LEU A 448 14.51 -2.64 -6.08
CA LEU A 448 13.90 -1.70 -5.14
C LEU A 448 14.76 -0.44 -5.08
N ALA A 449 14.14 0.71 -5.36
CA ALA A 449 14.75 2.00 -5.08
C ALA A 449 14.53 2.33 -3.59
N PRO A 450 15.47 3.03 -2.92
CA PRO A 450 15.22 3.54 -1.58
C PRO A 450 13.94 4.38 -1.57
N LEU A 451 13.11 4.20 -0.54
CA LEU A 451 11.87 4.97 -0.37
C LEU A 451 12.18 6.48 -0.42
N TRP A 452 11.33 7.24 -1.14
CA TRP A 452 11.48 8.66 -1.47
C TRP A 452 12.64 9.04 -2.41
N SER A 453 13.46 8.10 -2.88
CA SER A 453 14.46 8.37 -3.91
C SER A 453 13.86 8.41 -5.32
N ALA A 454 14.54 9.12 -6.23
CA ALA A 454 14.25 9.13 -7.66
C ALA A 454 15.11 8.12 -8.45
N LEU A 455 15.78 7.20 -7.75
CA LEU A 455 16.65 6.19 -8.37
C LEU A 455 15.82 5.18 -9.18
N PRO A 456 16.41 4.54 -10.21
CA PRO A 456 15.73 3.48 -10.94
C PRO A 456 15.30 2.33 -10.03
N GLY A 457 14.07 1.85 -10.21
CA GLY A 457 13.48 0.78 -9.40
C GLY A 457 12.07 1.15 -8.95
N LYS A 458 11.48 0.27 -8.13
CA LYS A 458 10.16 0.50 -7.52
C LYS A 458 10.31 0.86 -6.04
N GLN A 459 9.37 1.63 -5.51
CA GLN A 459 9.39 2.07 -4.11
C GLN A 459 9.04 0.93 -3.15
N GLY A 460 8.33 -0.09 -3.65
CA GLY A 460 8.09 -1.34 -2.97
C GLY A 460 7.59 -2.40 -3.96
N TYR A 461 7.41 -3.63 -3.47
CA TYR A 461 6.75 -4.69 -4.23
C TYR A 461 5.73 -5.41 -3.35
N ARG A 462 4.60 -5.79 -3.94
CA ARG A 462 3.59 -6.64 -3.31
C ARG A 462 3.66 -8.04 -3.90
N LEU A 463 3.68 -9.08 -3.08
CA LEU A 463 3.53 -10.46 -3.52
C LEU A 463 2.22 -10.99 -2.93
N PRO A 464 1.28 -11.47 -3.75
CA PRO A 464 0.01 -11.97 -3.25
C PRO A 464 0.22 -13.29 -2.51
N ARG A 465 -0.51 -13.49 -1.42
CA ARG A 465 -0.51 -14.72 -0.61
C ARG A 465 -1.86 -15.42 -0.74
N GLY A 466 -1.87 -16.74 -0.55
CA GLY A 466 -3.09 -17.56 -0.62
C GLY A 466 -4.14 -17.22 0.43
N ASP A 467 -3.79 -16.50 1.50
CA ASP A 467 -4.68 -16.07 2.59
C ASP A 467 -5.32 -14.69 2.36
N GLY A 468 -5.24 -14.15 1.13
CA GLY A 468 -5.75 -12.82 0.77
C GLY A 468 -4.90 -11.64 1.27
N SER A 469 -3.79 -11.92 1.97
CA SER A 469 -2.81 -10.91 2.37
C SER A 469 -1.70 -10.76 1.33
N TYR A 470 -0.79 -9.81 1.56
CA TYR A 470 0.38 -9.59 0.70
C TYR A 470 1.66 -9.64 1.52
N LEU A 471 2.73 -10.20 0.96
CA LEU A 471 4.07 -9.78 1.39
C LEU A 471 4.42 -8.47 0.71
N LEU A 472 4.90 -7.54 1.49
CA LEU A 472 5.37 -6.24 1.05
C LEU A 472 6.87 -6.15 1.28
N LEU A 473 7.60 -5.78 0.23
CA LEU A 473 9.04 -5.54 0.27
C LEU A 473 9.31 -4.04 0.25
N GLU A 474 10.09 -3.55 1.21
CA GLU A 474 10.47 -2.15 1.37
C GLU A 474 12.00 -2.04 1.53
N PHE A 475 12.60 -1.05 0.87
CA PHE A 475 14.00 -0.69 1.08
C PHE A 475 14.12 0.79 1.43
N ARG A 476 14.95 1.11 2.43
CA ARG A 476 15.22 2.48 2.86
C ARG A 476 16.72 2.76 2.82
N ARG A 477 17.07 4.03 2.72
CA ARG A 477 18.40 4.57 3.03
C ARG A 477 18.24 5.76 3.97
N PRO A 478 19.29 6.13 4.72
CA PRO A 478 19.25 7.36 5.51
C PRO A 478 18.95 8.53 4.58
N TRP A 479 18.03 9.40 5.00
CA TRP A 479 17.62 10.54 4.21
C TRP A 479 17.54 11.80 5.05
N GLY A 480 18.37 12.78 4.70
CA GLY A 480 18.55 14.01 5.47
C GLY A 480 19.65 13.89 6.53
N ALA A 481 19.87 14.99 7.25
CA ALA A 481 20.86 15.06 8.33
C ALA A 481 20.35 14.40 9.62
N LYS A 482 21.23 14.22 10.62
CA LYS A 482 20.84 13.82 11.97
C LYS A 482 19.77 14.76 12.53
N GLY A 483 18.72 14.21 13.13
CA GLY A 483 17.56 14.95 13.63
C GLY A 483 16.39 15.07 12.65
N THR A 484 16.56 14.63 11.39
CA THR A 484 15.46 14.49 10.43
C THR A 484 14.66 13.19 10.68
N TYR A 485 13.57 12.98 9.94
CA TYR A 485 12.67 11.83 10.16
C TYR A 485 13.32 10.47 9.80
N GLU A 486 14.17 10.43 8.77
CA GLU A 486 14.84 9.22 8.27
C GLU A 486 16.36 9.22 8.56
N ASP A 487 16.77 9.81 9.69
CA ASP A 487 18.16 9.83 10.16
C ASP A 487 18.64 8.49 10.76
N TRP A 488 18.52 7.42 9.98
CA TRP A 488 19.07 6.12 10.35
C TRP A 488 20.60 6.17 10.45
N PRO A 489 21.22 5.49 11.44
CA PRO A 489 22.63 5.17 11.35
C PRO A 489 22.91 4.33 10.10
N ASP A 490 23.99 4.64 9.38
CA ASP A 490 24.37 3.92 8.16
C ASP A 490 24.63 2.42 8.39
N THR A 491 24.81 1.99 9.65
CA THR A 491 24.99 0.60 10.06
C THR A 491 23.68 -0.12 10.38
N SER A 492 22.54 0.57 10.40
CA SER A 492 21.27 -0.04 10.77
C SER A 492 20.84 -1.10 9.74
N PRO A 493 20.36 -2.28 10.16
CA PRO A 493 19.80 -3.28 9.23
C PRO A 493 18.66 -2.71 8.38
N PHE A 494 17.86 -1.78 8.91
CA PHE A 494 16.73 -1.14 8.19
C PHE A 494 17.13 -0.28 6.99
N VAL A 495 18.41 0.07 6.86
CA VAL A 495 18.93 0.76 5.68
C VAL A 495 19.94 -0.05 4.87
N ASN A 496 20.21 -1.29 5.27
CA ASN A 496 21.15 -2.19 4.58
C ASN A 496 20.51 -3.54 4.22
N GLY A 497 19.23 -3.72 4.50
CA GLY A 497 18.44 -4.90 4.20
C GLY A 497 17.03 -4.52 3.73
N VAL A 498 16.29 -5.50 3.24
CA VAL A 498 14.92 -5.31 2.77
C VAL A 498 13.96 -5.64 3.91
N ALA A 499 13.19 -4.65 4.36
CA ALA A 499 12.12 -4.88 5.32
C ALA A 499 10.97 -5.63 4.63
N VAL A 500 10.47 -6.67 5.30
CA VAL A 500 9.42 -7.55 4.78
C VAL A 500 8.23 -7.44 5.73
N ARG A 501 7.05 -7.12 5.19
CA ARG A 501 5.82 -7.01 5.98
C ARG A 501 4.71 -7.88 5.41
N ILE A 502 3.91 -8.50 6.26
CA ILE A 502 2.62 -9.07 5.85
C ILE A 502 1.57 -7.96 5.97
N VAL A 503 0.83 -7.68 4.90
CA VAL A 503 -0.18 -6.61 4.85
C VAL A 503 -1.57 -7.19 4.66
N ARG A 504 -2.51 -6.78 5.53
CA ARG A 504 -3.93 -7.17 5.52
C ARG A 504 -4.82 -5.93 5.54
N TYR A 505 -6.05 -6.08 5.06
CA TYR A 505 -7.03 -5.00 4.97
C TYR A 505 -8.33 -5.31 5.72
N PRO A 506 -8.33 -5.29 7.06
CA PRO A 506 -9.55 -5.53 7.83
C PRO A 506 -10.57 -4.41 7.59
N GLY A 507 -11.63 -4.71 6.83
CA GLY A 507 -12.71 -3.77 6.51
C GLY A 507 -12.24 -2.58 5.66
N ARG A 508 -12.07 -1.41 6.29
CA ARG A 508 -11.60 -0.17 5.64
C ARG A 508 -10.28 0.34 6.23
N SER A 509 -9.57 -0.55 6.91
CA SER A 509 -8.33 -0.28 7.63
C SER A 509 -7.20 -1.09 7.01
N ILE A 510 -5.98 -0.77 7.42
CA ILE A 510 -4.77 -1.51 7.07
C ILE A 510 -4.09 -2.00 8.34
N GLN A 511 -3.61 -3.23 8.31
CA GLN A 511 -2.79 -3.83 9.35
C GLN A 511 -1.55 -4.38 8.66
N ASN A 512 -0.37 -4.04 9.17
CA ASN A 512 0.86 -4.70 8.75
C ASN A 512 1.51 -5.45 9.92
N THR A 513 2.33 -6.42 9.57
CA THR A 513 3.09 -7.23 10.51
C THR A 513 4.54 -7.28 10.01
N LEU A 514 5.48 -6.72 10.78
CA LEU A 514 6.89 -6.77 10.46
C LEU A 514 7.41 -8.22 10.63
N VAL A 515 8.06 -8.74 9.61
CA VAL A 515 8.65 -10.08 9.63
C VAL A 515 10.07 -10.00 10.16
N ASP A 516 10.37 -10.79 11.20
CA ASP A 516 11.72 -11.06 11.66
C ASP A 516 12.42 -12.02 10.69
N ALA A 517 13.29 -11.49 9.83
CA ALA A 517 14.12 -12.28 8.93
C ALA A 517 15.45 -12.74 9.57
N THR A 518 15.61 -12.51 10.87
CA THR A 518 16.77 -12.88 11.70
C THR A 518 16.32 -13.61 12.96
N PRO A 519 15.45 -14.65 12.84
CA PRO A 519 14.97 -15.38 14.00
C PRO A 519 16.17 -15.93 14.80
N ASP A 520 16.05 -15.90 16.12
CA ASP A 520 17.10 -16.22 17.12
C ASP A 520 18.15 -15.12 17.37
N SER A 521 18.07 -13.98 16.69
CA SER A 521 18.90 -12.82 17.04
C SER A 521 18.53 -12.26 18.42
N ASN A 522 19.55 -11.79 19.15
CA ASN A 522 19.34 -11.10 20.43
C ASN A 522 18.80 -9.66 20.24
N ASP A 523 18.84 -9.13 19.03
CA ASP A 523 18.38 -7.78 18.70
C ASP A 523 16.87 -7.70 18.41
N GLY A 524 16.18 -8.85 18.36
CA GLY A 524 14.73 -8.94 18.20
C GLY A 524 14.27 -8.32 16.88
N MET A 525 13.35 -7.36 16.92
CA MET A 525 12.87 -6.72 15.68
C MET A 525 13.80 -5.62 15.15
N LYS A 526 14.89 -5.30 15.85
CA LYS A 526 15.82 -4.21 15.45
C LYS A 526 16.71 -4.59 14.27
N ASP A 527 16.87 -5.88 14.01
CA ASP A 527 17.58 -6.45 12.86
C ASP A 527 16.70 -7.28 11.93
N ALA A 528 15.37 -7.18 12.09
CA ALA A 528 14.36 -7.86 11.28
C ALA A 528 14.53 -7.82 9.75
N PRO A 529 15.08 -6.78 9.09
CA PRO A 529 15.23 -6.75 7.64
C PRO A 529 16.03 -7.93 7.06
N LEU A 530 15.58 -8.45 5.92
CA LEU A 530 16.30 -9.51 5.20
C LEU A 530 17.59 -8.94 4.59
N MET A 531 18.74 -9.39 5.09
CA MET A 531 20.06 -8.89 4.68
C MET A 531 20.54 -9.51 3.34
N PRO A 532 21.45 -8.85 2.60
CA PRO A 532 22.05 -9.40 1.39
C PRO A 532 22.64 -10.80 1.59
N GLY A 533 22.42 -11.68 0.61
CA GLY A 533 22.81 -13.09 0.65
C GLY A 533 21.90 -13.98 1.48
N LYS A 534 20.86 -13.44 2.13
CA LYS A 534 19.87 -14.21 2.88
C LYS A 534 18.59 -14.41 2.08
N SER A 535 17.85 -15.44 2.45
CA SER A 535 16.57 -15.78 1.85
C SER A 535 15.49 -15.98 2.92
N LEU A 536 14.25 -15.72 2.53
CA LEU A 536 13.06 -16.19 3.22
C LEU A 536 12.17 -16.96 2.24
N VAL A 537 11.38 -17.90 2.75
CA VAL A 537 10.39 -18.66 2.00
C VAL A 537 9.04 -18.44 2.65
N ASP A 538 8.08 -17.89 1.91
CA ASP A 538 6.70 -17.82 2.35
C ASP A 538 5.93 -19.05 1.88
N THR A 539 5.66 -19.93 2.84
CA THR A 539 4.95 -21.20 2.61
C THR A 539 3.50 -20.99 2.17
N VAL A 540 2.91 -19.81 2.48
CA VAL A 540 1.54 -19.48 2.08
C VAL A 540 1.43 -19.14 0.59
N SER A 541 2.44 -18.48 0.02
CA SER A 541 2.49 -18.15 -1.41
C SER A 541 3.34 -19.11 -2.24
N GLY A 542 4.10 -20.01 -1.60
CA GLY A 542 5.08 -20.88 -2.27
C GLY A 542 6.21 -20.09 -2.93
N ARG A 543 6.59 -18.93 -2.37
CA ARG A 543 7.61 -18.05 -2.94
C ARG A 543 8.86 -18.01 -2.07
N ARG A 544 10.02 -18.02 -2.72
CA ARG A 544 11.32 -17.69 -2.10
C ARG A 544 11.72 -16.29 -2.50
N ILE A 545 12.13 -15.48 -1.53
CA ILE A 545 12.68 -14.15 -1.74
C ILE A 545 14.12 -14.16 -1.24
N THR A 546 15.07 -13.76 -2.08
CA THR A 546 16.49 -13.63 -1.74
C THR A 546 16.94 -12.21 -2.01
N VAL A 547 17.59 -11.56 -1.05
CA VAL A 547 18.22 -10.25 -1.29
C VAL A 547 19.61 -10.49 -1.89
N LEU A 548 19.82 -10.05 -3.13
CA LEU A 548 21.10 -10.21 -3.83
C LEU A 548 22.08 -9.10 -3.46
N SER A 549 21.60 -7.86 -3.35
CA SER A 549 22.38 -6.70 -2.93
C SER A 549 21.49 -5.65 -2.27
N ALA A 550 22.10 -4.79 -1.45
CA ALA A 550 21.48 -3.60 -0.88
C ALA A 550 22.59 -2.56 -0.64
N ASP A 551 22.51 -1.44 -1.37
CA ASP A 551 23.50 -0.37 -1.33
C ASP A 551 22.83 1.00 -1.61
N ASP A 552 23.62 2.06 -1.75
CA ASP A 552 23.11 3.41 -2.04
C ASP A 552 22.36 3.51 -3.37
N GLY A 553 22.61 2.59 -4.31
CA GLY A 553 21.92 2.48 -5.59
C GLY A 553 20.60 1.68 -5.54
N GLY A 554 20.22 1.16 -4.37
CA GLY A 554 19.01 0.37 -4.16
C GLY A 554 19.28 -1.06 -3.71
N ALA A 555 18.20 -1.82 -3.54
CA ALA A 555 18.27 -3.25 -3.28
C ALA A 555 17.84 -4.05 -4.51
N VAL A 556 18.44 -5.23 -4.68
CA VAL A 556 18.08 -6.18 -5.73
C VAL A 556 17.58 -7.45 -5.06
N VAL A 557 16.37 -7.88 -5.40
CA VAL A 557 15.74 -9.08 -4.87
C VAL A 557 15.48 -10.09 -5.98
N GLN A 558 15.68 -11.36 -5.68
CA GLN A 558 15.28 -12.48 -6.53
C GLN A 558 14.05 -13.12 -5.93
N VAL A 559 13.02 -13.34 -6.76
CA VAL A 559 11.78 -14.02 -6.38
C VAL A 559 11.66 -15.29 -7.21
N GLU A 560 11.50 -16.43 -6.53
CA GLU A 560 11.42 -17.75 -7.13
C GLU A 560 10.16 -18.48 -6.65
N THR A 561 9.74 -19.50 -7.40
CA THR A 561 8.68 -20.41 -6.94
C THR A 561 9.32 -21.60 -6.26
N VAL A 562 8.84 -21.97 -5.08
CA VAL A 562 9.25 -23.18 -4.37
C VAL A 562 8.20 -24.25 -4.67
N ARG A 563 8.66 -25.42 -5.12
CA ARG A 563 7.80 -26.58 -5.39
C ARG A 563 7.63 -27.43 -4.15
#